data_AF-A0AAN5D6Y1-F1
#
_entry.id   AF-A0AAN5D6Y1-F1
#
_cell.length_a   1.000
_cell.length_b   1.000
_cell.length_c   1.000
_cell.angle_alpha   90.00
_cell.angle_beta   90.00
_cell.angle_gamma   90.00
#
_symmetry.space_group_name_H-M   'P 1'
#
loop_
_entity.id
_entity.type
_entity.pdbx_description
1 polymer ?
#
loop_
_entity_poly.entity_id
_entity_poly.type
_entity_poly.pdbx_seq_one_letter_code
_entity_poly.pdbx_strand_id
1 'polypeptide(L)'
;MWPWNTSLSHFTHYFTRLIDKRLHRIESLTSNQMFTTTLIQLSYGIPGVILYLVVIYAMIGVRRILNKSFIVIFVLTSAINFLTWLNSWLMLRLRAEPWFFFFYEVALAVPVVRNVLHFLVLYFYFAQNVCVFLLSFDRFAAIQSLTKNIEWWAKHYHILTIGLLMSTFALSLGTRVPIDSNLLYDHNTMSYNVHYEFTHLILSLKVQVIFGVGTLIICSCLNIISMRHLFLLRRTRSISIEISFFLISFCIFLAQFLNLAIVTTYTICFVYDLRPDYSIIDDLLNFTSDVFSIGPAFYTLLLPGPVRQFVVRKVKGFLETFGFVWPTIVRSFS
;
A
#
# COMPACT_ATOMS: atom_id res chain seq x y z
N MET A 1 -39.80 -23.10 24.40
CA MET A 1 -39.76 -21.63 24.55
C MET A 1 -38.74 -21.30 25.63
N TRP A 2 -37.51 -21.00 25.22
CA TRP A 2 -36.42 -20.61 26.12
C TRP A 2 -36.35 -19.08 26.22
N PRO A 3 -36.10 -18.51 27.41
CA PRO A 3 -36.16 -17.07 27.64
C PRO A 3 -34.86 -16.39 27.18
N TRP A 4 -34.83 -15.92 25.94
CA TRP A 4 -33.67 -15.20 25.37
C TRP A 4 -33.69 -13.67 25.60
N ASN A 5 -34.75 -13.10 26.18
CA ASN A 5 -34.92 -11.63 26.24
C ASN A 5 -34.33 -10.92 27.46
N THR A 6 -33.91 -11.62 28.52
CA THR A 6 -33.34 -10.99 29.73
C THR A 6 -31.81 -10.93 29.75
N SER A 7 -31.14 -11.67 28.84
CA SER A 7 -29.68 -11.70 28.72
C SER A 7 -29.11 -10.47 28.01
N LEU A 8 -29.83 -9.92 27.02
CA LEU A 8 -29.33 -8.83 26.18
C LEU A 8 -29.26 -7.49 26.93
N SER A 9 -30.26 -7.19 27.77
CA SER A 9 -30.33 -5.93 28.53
C SER A 9 -29.28 -5.86 29.65
N HIS A 10 -29.05 -6.98 30.34
CA HIS A 10 -27.98 -7.10 31.33
C HIS A 10 -26.58 -7.02 30.70
N PHE A 11 -26.40 -7.60 29.51
CA PHE A 11 -25.16 -7.47 28.75
C PHE A 11 -24.92 -6.00 28.34
N THR A 12 -25.92 -5.32 27.79
CA THR A 12 -25.78 -3.90 27.40
C THR A 12 -25.46 -2.98 28.58
N HIS A 13 -26.04 -3.21 29.75
CA HIS A 13 -25.82 -2.36 30.94
C HIS A 13 -24.48 -2.67 31.65
N TYR A 14 -23.99 -3.91 31.58
CA TYR A 14 -22.66 -4.24 32.08
C TYR A 14 -21.57 -3.72 31.13
N PHE A 15 -21.81 -3.79 29.81
CA PHE A 15 -20.91 -3.29 28.77
C PHE A 15 -20.76 -1.76 28.83
N THR A 16 -21.84 -0.99 28.99
CA THR A 16 -21.77 0.48 29.13
C THR A 16 -21.01 0.91 30.40
N ARG A 17 -21.18 0.22 31.53
CA ARG A 17 -20.41 0.51 32.77
C ARG A 17 -18.94 0.13 32.68
N LEU A 18 -18.59 -0.88 31.89
CA LEU A 18 -17.19 -1.28 31.67
C LEU A 18 -16.47 -0.33 30.71
N ILE A 19 -17.21 0.19 29.71
CA ILE A 19 -16.77 1.25 28.78
C ILE A 19 -16.48 2.55 29.55
N ASP A 20 -17.42 3.01 30.38
CA ASP A 20 -17.28 4.27 31.13
C ASP A 20 -16.05 4.28 32.06
N LYS A 21 -15.80 3.16 32.75
CA LYS A 21 -14.66 3.04 33.67
C LYS A 21 -13.32 2.85 32.96
N ARG A 22 -13.31 2.33 31.72
CA ARG A 22 -12.09 2.19 30.91
C ARG A 22 -11.73 3.48 30.17
N LEU A 23 -12.70 4.23 29.66
CA LEU A 23 -12.45 5.53 29.02
C LEU A 23 -11.68 6.45 29.97
N HIS A 24 -12.15 6.60 31.21
CA HIS A 24 -11.59 7.59 32.12
C HIS A 24 -10.16 7.34 32.64
N ARG A 25 -9.63 6.11 32.55
CA ARG A 25 -8.28 5.79 33.07
C ARG A 25 -7.21 5.71 31.98
N ILE A 26 -7.60 5.46 30.73
CA ILE A 26 -6.70 5.47 29.57
C ILE A 26 -6.61 6.89 28.97
N GLU A 27 -7.59 7.76 29.21
CA GLU A 27 -7.73 9.08 28.58
C GLU A 27 -6.62 10.12 28.86
N SER A 28 -5.89 10.11 29.97
CA SER A 28 -5.15 11.34 30.37
C SER A 28 -3.66 11.41 29.97
N LEU A 29 -2.98 10.30 29.71
CA LEU A 29 -1.53 10.29 29.41
C LEU A 29 -1.18 9.72 28.03
N THR A 30 -2.02 8.88 27.44
CA THR A 30 -1.83 8.29 26.11
C THR A 30 -2.66 8.96 25.01
N SER A 31 -3.69 9.74 25.36
CA SER A 31 -4.58 10.42 24.39
C SER A 31 -3.82 11.38 23.45
N ASN A 32 -2.94 12.22 23.99
CA ASN A 32 -2.22 13.21 23.18
C ASN A 32 -1.26 12.57 22.18
N GLN A 33 -0.57 11.48 22.56
CA GLN A 33 0.33 10.76 21.66
C GLN A 33 -0.44 10.00 20.58
N MET A 34 -1.52 9.29 20.95
CA MET A 34 -2.37 8.58 19.99
C MET A 34 -3.00 9.54 18.98
N PHE A 35 -3.53 10.67 19.44
CA PHE A 35 -4.11 11.70 18.57
C PHE A 35 -3.07 12.31 17.63
N THR A 36 -1.86 12.60 18.13
CA THR A 36 -0.78 13.16 17.31
C THR A 36 -0.38 12.21 16.19
N THR A 37 -0.22 10.91 16.49
CA THR A 37 0.12 9.89 15.49
C THR A 37 -0.97 9.77 14.43
N THR A 38 -2.25 9.73 14.82
CA THR A 38 -3.33 9.68 13.83
C THR A 38 -3.38 10.95 12.98
N LEU A 39 -3.21 12.13 13.60
CA LEU A 39 -3.22 13.41 12.88
C LEU A 39 -2.11 13.46 11.83
N ILE A 40 -0.89 13.04 12.20
CA ILE A 40 0.24 12.94 11.26
C ILE A 40 -0.12 11.99 10.12
N GLN A 41 -0.65 10.80 10.44
CA GLN A 41 -1.03 9.80 9.44
C GLN A 41 -2.12 10.28 8.47
N LEU A 42 -3.14 10.97 8.97
CA LEU A 42 -4.19 11.56 8.13
C LEU A 42 -3.67 12.71 7.28
N SER A 43 -2.73 13.50 7.82
CA SER A 43 -2.16 14.68 7.14
C SER A 43 -1.42 14.33 5.85
N TYR A 44 -0.79 13.15 5.76
CA TYR A 44 -0.22 12.65 4.51
C TYR A 44 -1.12 11.65 3.80
N GLY A 45 -1.97 10.92 4.54
CA GLY A 45 -2.87 9.89 4.04
C GLY A 45 -3.90 10.44 3.06
N ILE A 46 -4.73 11.38 3.54
CA ILE A 46 -5.84 11.95 2.76
C ILE A 46 -5.33 12.70 1.52
N PRO A 47 -4.34 13.62 1.62
CA PRO A 47 -3.80 14.27 0.43
C PRO A 47 -3.22 13.26 -0.56
N GLY A 48 -2.59 12.19 -0.07
CA GLY A 48 -2.10 11.08 -0.88
C GLY A 48 -3.16 10.41 -1.73
N VAL A 49 -4.30 10.05 -1.13
CA VAL A 49 -5.44 9.46 -1.84
C VAL A 49 -6.01 10.43 -2.88
N ILE A 50 -6.15 11.71 -2.54
CA ILE A 50 -6.60 12.74 -3.50
C ILE A 50 -5.63 12.83 -4.68
N LEU A 51 -4.32 12.80 -4.42
CA LEU A 51 -3.30 12.85 -5.48
C LEU A 51 -3.36 11.61 -6.38
N TYR A 52 -3.69 10.42 -5.86
CA TYR A 52 -3.93 9.26 -6.70
C TYR A 52 -5.06 9.49 -7.71
N LEU A 53 -6.18 10.07 -7.27
CA LEU A 53 -7.29 10.40 -8.19
C LEU A 53 -6.85 11.39 -9.27
N VAL A 54 -6.07 12.42 -8.89
CA VAL A 54 -5.50 13.39 -9.84
C VAL A 54 -4.56 12.72 -10.84
N VAL A 55 -3.68 11.83 -10.37
CA VAL A 55 -2.72 11.10 -11.23
C VAL A 55 -3.44 10.15 -12.17
N ILE A 56 -4.43 9.39 -11.69
CA ILE A 56 -5.24 8.49 -12.53
C ILE A 56 -5.96 9.29 -13.61
N TYR A 57 -6.61 10.40 -13.24
CA TYR A 57 -7.25 11.30 -14.19
C TYR A 57 -6.25 11.82 -15.24
N ALA A 58 -5.07 12.25 -14.80
CA ALA A 58 -4.03 12.72 -15.69
C ALA A 58 -3.53 11.63 -16.64
N MET A 59 -3.29 10.41 -16.15
CA MET A 59 -2.88 9.25 -16.96
C MET A 59 -3.91 8.90 -18.03
N ILE A 60 -5.20 8.92 -17.69
CA ILE A 60 -6.28 8.73 -18.66
C ILE A 60 -6.26 9.86 -19.70
N GLY A 61 -6.00 11.10 -19.28
CA GLY A 61 -5.86 12.25 -20.18
C GLY A 61 -4.70 12.13 -21.18
N VAL A 62 -3.59 11.49 -20.79
CA VAL A 62 -2.41 11.26 -21.64
C VAL A 62 -2.39 9.90 -22.35
N ARG A 63 -3.49 9.13 -22.31
CA ARG A 63 -3.61 7.77 -22.87
C ARG A 63 -3.26 7.60 -24.36
N ARG A 64 -3.27 8.68 -25.15
CA ARG A 64 -2.87 8.64 -26.56
C ARG A 64 -1.35 8.55 -26.75
N ILE A 65 -0.59 8.91 -25.72
CA ILE A 65 0.88 8.91 -25.72
C ILE A 65 1.41 7.68 -24.96
N LEU A 66 0.67 7.22 -23.95
CA LEU A 66 1.08 6.10 -23.10
C LEU A 66 0.67 4.76 -23.68
N ASN A 67 1.49 3.75 -23.38
CA ASN A 67 1.10 2.37 -23.54
C ASN A 67 -0.11 2.05 -22.64
N LYS A 68 -1.13 1.43 -23.26
CA LYS A 68 -2.37 1.03 -22.57
C LYS A 68 -2.07 0.08 -21.39
N SER A 69 -1.11 -0.83 -21.56
CA SER A 69 -0.69 -1.78 -20.53
C SER A 69 -0.18 -1.08 -19.27
N PHE A 70 0.68 -0.08 -19.44
CA PHE A 70 1.22 0.70 -18.34
C PHE A 70 0.12 1.41 -17.54
N ILE A 71 -0.85 2.04 -18.22
CA ILE A 71 -1.96 2.72 -17.53
C ILE A 71 -2.77 1.72 -16.71
N VAL A 72 -3.13 0.57 -17.29
CA VAL A 72 -3.93 -0.45 -16.59
C VAL A 72 -3.18 -0.98 -15.37
N ILE A 73 -1.90 -1.33 -15.52
CA ILE A 73 -1.09 -1.84 -14.42
C ILE A 73 -0.90 -0.76 -13.35
N PHE A 74 -0.66 0.50 -13.74
CA PHE A 74 -0.50 1.61 -12.79
C PHE A 74 -1.79 1.89 -12.00
N VAL A 75 -2.95 1.88 -12.65
CA VAL A 75 -4.25 2.05 -11.99
C VAL A 75 -4.51 0.91 -11.01
N LEU A 76 -4.19 -0.32 -11.41
CA LEU A 76 -4.27 -1.49 -10.54
C LEU A 76 -3.33 -1.37 -9.33
N THR A 77 -2.07 -0.97 -9.52
CA THR A 77 -1.12 -0.69 -8.44
C THR A 77 -1.67 0.37 -7.49
N SER A 78 -2.24 1.44 -8.02
CA SER A 78 -2.84 2.53 -7.24
C SER A 78 -4.03 2.04 -6.41
N ALA A 79 -4.89 1.21 -7.00
CA ALA A 79 -6.03 0.62 -6.30
C ALA A 79 -5.58 -0.32 -5.17
N ILE A 80 -4.60 -1.20 -5.43
CA ILE A 80 -4.04 -2.08 -4.40
C ILE A 80 -3.41 -1.27 -3.28
N ASN A 81 -2.60 -0.26 -3.58
CA ASN A 81 -1.99 0.59 -2.57
C ASN A 81 -3.01 1.36 -1.72
N PHE A 82 -4.06 1.89 -2.35
CA PHE A 82 -5.17 2.51 -1.64
C PHE A 82 -5.86 1.53 -0.68
N LEU A 83 -6.13 0.31 -1.15
CA LEU A 83 -6.72 -0.73 -0.33
C LEU A 83 -5.79 -1.21 0.79
N THR A 84 -4.48 -1.27 0.57
CA THR A 84 -3.47 -1.55 1.61
C THR A 84 -3.55 -0.50 2.72
N TRP A 85 -3.53 0.78 2.35
CA TRP A 85 -3.62 1.89 3.29
C TRP A 85 -4.95 1.90 4.04
N LEU A 86 -6.07 1.66 3.35
CA LEU A 86 -7.38 1.56 3.98
C LEU A 86 -7.42 0.39 4.97
N ASN A 87 -6.93 -0.78 4.57
CA ASN A 87 -6.93 -1.97 5.43
C ASN A 87 -6.02 -1.80 6.65
N SER A 88 -4.85 -1.16 6.52
CA SER A 88 -3.99 -0.84 7.66
C SER A 88 -4.67 0.14 8.62
N TRP A 89 -5.45 1.09 8.09
CA TRP A 89 -6.25 2.01 8.89
C TRP A 89 -7.34 1.29 9.70
N LEU A 90 -8.10 0.40 9.04
CA LEU A 90 -9.14 -0.40 9.68
C LEU A 90 -8.59 -1.30 10.79
N MET A 91 -7.41 -1.91 10.57
CA MET A 91 -6.84 -2.89 11.48
C MET A 91 -6.04 -2.30 12.65
N LEU A 92 -5.24 -1.26 12.38
CA LEU A 92 -4.23 -0.80 13.33
C LEU A 92 -4.58 0.52 14.01
N ARG A 93 -5.41 1.34 13.36
CA ARG A 93 -5.57 2.77 13.72
C ARG A 93 -6.95 3.11 14.24
N LEU A 94 -7.98 2.44 13.73
CA LEU A 94 -9.33 2.58 14.27
C LEU A 94 -9.43 2.25 15.77
N ARG A 95 -8.54 1.40 16.29
CA ARG A 95 -8.46 1.12 17.73
C ARG A 95 -8.06 2.33 18.59
N ALA A 96 -7.38 3.32 17.99
CA ALA A 96 -6.89 4.51 18.68
C ALA A 96 -7.81 5.73 18.51
N GLU A 97 -8.81 5.64 17.62
CA GLU A 97 -9.72 6.75 17.30
C GLU A 97 -11.06 6.62 18.05
N PRO A 98 -11.35 7.48 19.04
CA PRO A 98 -12.57 7.37 19.85
C PRO A 98 -13.85 7.39 19.02
N TRP A 99 -13.90 8.22 17.97
CA TRP A 99 -15.08 8.40 17.12
C TRP A 99 -15.41 7.17 16.25
N PHE A 100 -14.40 6.36 15.94
CA PHE A 100 -14.56 5.18 15.07
C PHE A 100 -14.31 3.86 15.80
N PHE A 101 -14.10 3.90 17.12
CA PHE A 101 -13.83 2.74 17.94
C PHE A 101 -14.95 1.69 17.85
N PHE A 102 -16.21 2.11 17.72
CA PHE A 102 -17.35 1.20 17.53
C PHE A 102 -17.18 0.30 16.29
N PHE A 103 -16.59 0.82 15.20
CA PHE A 103 -16.37 0.04 13.98
C PHE A 103 -15.32 -1.03 14.21
N TYR A 104 -14.25 -0.69 14.95
CA TYR A 104 -13.23 -1.65 15.36
C TYR A 104 -13.82 -2.77 16.23
N GLU A 105 -14.67 -2.44 17.20
CA GLU A 105 -15.36 -3.45 18.02
C GLU A 105 -16.24 -4.37 17.18
N VAL A 106 -17.05 -3.82 16.26
CA VAL A 106 -17.89 -4.61 15.35
C VAL A 106 -17.04 -5.51 14.44
N ALA A 107 -15.95 -4.97 13.88
CA ALA A 107 -15.06 -5.72 12.99
C ALA A 107 -14.37 -6.89 13.70
N LEU A 108 -14.02 -6.73 14.99
CA LEU A 108 -13.42 -7.79 15.78
C LEU A 108 -14.43 -8.78 16.38
N ALA A 109 -15.65 -8.32 16.66
CA ALA A 109 -16.73 -9.15 17.20
C ALA A 109 -17.21 -10.20 16.19
N VAL A 110 -17.13 -9.91 14.88
CA VAL A 110 -17.50 -10.86 13.82
C VAL A 110 -16.24 -11.60 13.34
N PRO A 111 -16.07 -12.91 13.65
CA PRO A 111 -14.84 -13.65 13.33
C PRO A 111 -14.49 -13.64 11.84
N VAL A 112 -15.51 -13.68 10.97
CA VAL A 112 -15.34 -13.63 9.52
C VAL A 112 -14.71 -12.31 9.09
N VAL A 113 -15.19 -11.17 9.60
CA VAL A 113 -14.65 -9.84 9.24
C VAL A 113 -13.21 -9.72 9.69
N ARG A 114 -12.91 -10.10 10.94
CA ARG A 114 -11.53 -10.14 11.47
C ARG A 114 -10.60 -10.98 10.59
N ASN A 115 -11.01 -12.21 10.25
CA ASN A 115 -10.20 -13.11 9.44
C ASN A 115 -9.97 -12.56 8.02
N VAL A 116 -10.99 -11.92 7.43
CA VAL A 116 -10.87 -11.24 6.12
C VAL A 116 -9.86 -10.10 6.21
N LEU A 117 -9.96 -9.21 7.19
CA LEU A 117 -9.04 -8.07 7.31
C LEU A 117 -7.58 -8.53 7.52
N HIS A 118 -7.35 -9.56 8.33
CA HIS A 118 -6.02 -10.16 8.49
C HIS A 118 -5.51 -10.84 7.21
N PHE A 119 -6.38 -11.56 6.50
CA PHE A 119 -6.04 -12.14 5.21
C PHE A 119 -5.63 -11.07 4.19
N LEU A 120 -6.36 -9.95 4.15
CA LEU A 120 -6.09 -8.84 3.24
C LEU A 120 -4.72 -8.20 3.47
N VAL A 121 -4.20 -8.16 4.69
CA VAL A 121 -2.83 -7.66 4.96
C VAL A 121 -1.80 -8.45 4.15
N LEU A 122 -1.85 -9.78 4.24
CA LEU A 122 -0.89 -10.64 3.56
C LEU A 122 -1.12 -10.66 2.05
N TYR A 123 -2.38 -10.70 1.62
CA TYR A 123 -2.73 -10.65 0.20
C TYR A 123 -2.25 -9.35 -0.45
N PHE A 124 -2.49 -8.19 0.16
CA PHE A 124 -2.05 -6.91 -0.39
C PHE A 124 -0.55 -6.79 -0.44
N TYR A 125 0.18 -7.32 0.55
CA TYR A 125 1.64 -7.38 0.47
C TYR A 125 2.11 -8.14 -0.78
N PHE A 126 1.55 -9.33 -1.04
CA PHE A 126 1.92 -10.10 -2.23
C PHE A 126 1.49 -9.40 -3.53
N ALA A 127 0.29 -8.82 -3.54
CA ALA A 127 -0.26 -8.11 -4.69
C ALA A 127 0.56 -6.85 -5.04
N GLN A 128 1.04 -6.10 -4.04
CA GLN A 128 1.93 -4.95 -4.23
C GLN A 128 3.26 -5.39 -4.89
N ASN A 129 3.88 -6.47 -4.40
CA ASN A 129 5.10 -7.01 -4.98
C ASN A 129 4.89 -7.45 -6.44
N VAL A 130 3.78 -8.14 -6.74
CA VAL A 130 3.42 -8.51 -8.12
C VAL A 130 3.18 -7.28 -8.99
N CYS A 131 2.55 -6.23 -8.47
CA CYS A 131 2.36 -4.98 -9.21
C CYS A 131 3.68 -4.31 -9.58
N VAL A 132 4.65 -4.30 -8.67
CA VAL A 132 6.00 -3.80 -8.96
C VAL A 132 6.69 -4.65 -10.03
N PHE A 133 6.56 -5.98 -9.95
CA PHE A 133 7.05 -6.88 -11.00
C PHE A 133 6.42 -6.59 -12.36
N LEU A 134 5.09 -6.45 -12.41
CA LEU A 134 4.36 -6.13 -13.64
C LEU A 134 4.77 -4.78 -14.22
N LEU A 135 4.97 -3.76 -13.39
CA LEU A 135 5.46 -2.45 -13.83
C LEU A 135 6.89 -2.54 -14.39
N SER A 136 7.82 -3.17 -13.67
CA SER A 136 9.19 -3.37 -14.14
C SER A 136 9.25 -4.18 -15.44
N PHE A 137 8.43 -5.22 -15.56
CA PHE A 137 8.34 -6.03 -16.77
C PHE A 137 7.72 -5.27 -17.93
N ASP A 138 6.66 -4.49 -17.70
CA ASP A 138 6.04 -3.64 -18.71
C ASP A 138 7.02 -2.61 -19.27
N ARG A 139 7.82 -1.97 -18.41
CA ARG A 139 8.88 -1.03 -18.85
C ARG A 139 9.97 -1.75 -19.65
N PHE A 140 10.41 -2.91 -19.18
CA PHE A 140 11.37 -3.74 -19.91
C PHE A 140 10.84 -4.10 -21.32
N ALA A 141 9.60 -4.57 -21.40
CA ALA A 141 8.97 -4.94 -22.66
C ALA A 141 8.80 -3.73 -23.60
N ALA A 142 8.36 -2.58 -23.07
CA ALA A 142 8.23 -1.34 -23.85
C ALA A 142 9.59 -0.90 -24.43
N ILE A 143 10.65 -0.90 -23.63
CA ILE A 143 11.99 -0.52 -24.08
C ILE A 143 12.54 -1.53 -25.11
N GLN A 144 12.33 -2.83 -24.91
CA GLN A 144 12.70 -3.87 -25.88
C GLN A 144 11.93 -3.76 -27.19
N SER A 145 10.65 -3.38 -27.14
CA SER A 145 9.82 -3.23 -28.34
C SER A 145 10.36 -2.16 -29.30
N LEU A 146 11.02 -1.11 -28.77
CA LEU A 146 11.68 -0.09 -29.59
C LEU A 146 12.84 -0.65 -30.42
N THR A 147 13.48 -1.71 -29.97
CA THR A 147 14.65 -2.31 -30.63
C THR A 147 14.29 -3.51 -31.49
N LYS A 148 13.38 -4.37 -31.01
CA LYS A 148 13.09 -5.69 -31.60
C LYS A 148 11.70 -5.83 -32.20
N ASN A 149 10.87 -4.78 -32.11
CA ASN A 149 9.48 -4.78 -32.59
C ASN A 149 8.64 -5.94 -32.04
N ILE A 150 8.83 -6.28 -30.76
CA ILE A 150 8.12 -7.38 -30.09
C ILE A 150 6.83 -6.84 -29.47
N GLU A 151 5.69 -7.23 -30.03
CA GLU A 151 4.35 -6.81 -29.55
C GLU A 151 3.67 -7.82 -28.61
N TRP A 152 4.34 -8.92 -28.26
CA TRP A 152 3.73 -10.01 -27.47
C TRP A 152 3.14 -9.54 -26.14
N TRP A 153 3.82 -8.62 -25.43
CA TRP A 153 3.38 -8.11 -24.14
C TRP A 153 2.04 -7.36 -24.25
N ALA A 154 1.87 -6.53 -25.28
CA ALA A 154 0.66 -5.75 -25.49
C ALA A 154 -0.59 -6.65 -25.65
N LYS A 155 -0.42 -7.87 -26.13
CA LYS A 155 -1.50 -8.85 -26.31
C LYS A 155 -1.81 -9.66 -25.04
N HIS A 156 -0.81 -10.00 -24.23
CA HIS A 156 -0.97 -10.99 -23.15
C HIS A 156 -0.93 -10.42 -21.73
N TYR A 157 -0.60 -9.13 -21.54
CA TYR A 157 -0.42 -8.56 -20.20
C TYR A 157 -1.64 -8.75 -19.29
N HIS A 158 -2.87 -8.63 -19.81
CA HIS A 158 -4.08 -8.83 -19.00
C HIS A 158 -4.17 -10.23 -18.39
N ILE A 159 -3.90 -11.26 -19.19
CA ILE A 159 -3.96 -12.66 -18.74
C ILE A 159 -2.88 -12.91 -17.70
N LEU A 160 -1.66 -12.40 -17.93
CA LEU A 160 -0.55 -12.54 -17.00
C LEU A 160 -0.81 -11.78 -15.68
N THR A 161 -1.35 -10.57 -15.74
CA THR A 161 -1.72 -9.79 -14.55
C THR A 161 -2.76 -10.53 -13.72
N ILE A 162 -3.85 -11.01 -14.33
CA ILE A 162 -4.89 -11.77 -13.62
C ILE A 162 -4.30 -13.06 -13.04
N GLY A 163 -3.55 -13.83 -13.83
CA GLY A 163 -2.94 -15.08 -13.39
C GLY A 163 -1.98 -14.91 -12.21
N LEU A 164 -1.18 -13.84 -12.20
CA LEU A 164 -0.28 -13.53 -11.10
C LEU A 164 -1.02 -13.09 -9.84
N LEU A 165 -2.07 -12.26 -9.96
CA LEU A 165 -2.90 -11.85 -8.81
C LEU A 165 -3.70 -13.02 -8.22
N MET A 166 -4.20 -13.92 -9.07
CA MET A 166 -4.85 -15.14 -8.60
C MET A 166 -3.87 -16.07 -7.89
N SER A 167 -2.62 -16.15 -8.39
CA SER A 167 -1.55 -16.89 -7.73
C SER A 167 -1.22 -16.30 -6.34
N THR A 168 -1.17 -14.98 -6.20
CA THR A 168 -0.93 -14.35 -4.88
C THR A 168 -2.10 -14.50 -3.94
N PHE A 169 -3.33 -14.49 -4.46
CA PHE A 169 -4.53 -14.80 -3.67
C PHE A 169 -4.46 -16.24 -3.13
N ALA A 170 -4.15 -17.22 -3.97
CA ALA A 170 -3.99 -18.61 -3.57
C ALA A 170 -2.86 -18.80 -2.55
N LEU A 171 -1.72 -18.13 -2.76
CA LEU A 171 -0.59 -18.15 -1.82
C LEU A 171 -0.97 -17.57 -0.45
N SER A 172 -1.68 -16.43 -0.45
CA SER A 172 -2.19 -15.81 0.78
C SER A 172 -3.19 -16.71 1.50
N LEU A 173 -4.02 -17.45 0.75
CA LEU A 173 -4.99 -18.37 1.35
C LEU A 173 -4.27 -19.56 1.98
N GLY A 174 -3.33 -20.20 1.25
CA GLY A 174 -2.57 -21.34 1.74
C GLY A 174 -1.67 -21.03 2.94
N THR A 175 -1.19 -19.79 3.05
CA THR A 175 -0.37 -19.34 4.20
C THR A 175 -1.21 -18.89 5.40
N ARG A 176 -2.41 -18.33 5.17
CA ARG A 176 -3.25 -17.80 6.25
C ARG A 176 -4.19 -18.82 6.88
N VAL A 177 -4.74 -19.75 6.09
CA VAL A 177 -5.68 -20.79 6.56
C VAL A 177 -5.12 -21.61 7.74
N PRO A 178 -3.83 -22.00 7.76
CA PRO A 178 -3.26 -22.76 8.87
C PRO A 178 -3.04 -21.96 10.17
N ILE A 179 -3.19 -20.62 10.15
CA ILE A 179 -2.95 -19.79 11.33
C ILE A 179 -4.24 -19.70 12.15
N ASP A 180 -4.39 -20.55 13.15
CA ASP A 180 -5.43 -20.39 14.15
C ASP A 180 -5.13 -19.20 15.06
N SER A 181 -6.14 -18.36 15.27
CA SER A 181 -6.06 -17.19 16.15
C SER A 181 -7.04 -17.36 17.30
N ASN A 182 -6.53 -17.58 18.51
CA ASN A 182 -7.34 -17.63 19.70
C ASN A 182 -7.33 -16.25 20.37
N LEU A 183 -8.51 -15.71 20.66
CA LEU A 183 -8.63 -14.51 21.49
C LEU A 183 -8.53 -14.93 22.96
N LEU A 184 -7.43 -14.59 23.60
CA LEU A 184 -7.26 -14.80 25.04
C LEU A 184 -7.53 -13.48 25.76
N TYR A 185 -8.44 -13.52 26.73
CA TYR A 185 -8.70 -12.37 27.59
C TYR A 185 -7.64 -12.31 28.68
N ASP A 186 -6.82 -11.27 28.66
CA ASP A 186 -5.83 -11.01 29.70
C ASP A 186 -6.46 -10.16 30.81
N HIS A 187 -6.53 -10.73 32.01
CA HIS A 187 -7.10 -10.09 33.19
C HIS A 187 -6.23 -8.93 33.72
N ASN A 188 -4.93 -8.92 33.43
CA ASN A 188 -4.01 -7.90 33.93
C ASN A 188 -4.13 -6.61 33.11
N THR A 189 -4.10 -6.75 31.79
CA THR A 189 -4.24 -5.63 30.84
C THR A 189 -5.70 -5.29 30.55
N MET A 190 -6.63 -6.16 30.98
CA MET A 190 -8.05 -6.04 30.70
C MET A 190 -8.27 -5.90 29.17
N SER A 191 -7.51 -6.61 28.35
CA SER A 191 -7.63 -6.56 26.89
C SER A 191 -7.71 -7.97 26.30
N TYR A 192 -8.28 -8.06 25.10
CA TYR A 192 -8.21 -9.29 24.31
C TYR A 192 -6.91 -9.27 23.53
N ASN A 193 -6.02 -10.21 23.82
CA ASN A 193 -4.80 -10.41 23.06
C ASN A 193 -5.03 -11.55 22.06
N VAL A 194 -4.64 -11.32 20.81
CA VAL A 194 -4.70 -12.36 19.79
C VAL A 194 -3.47 -13.26 19.96
N HIS A 195 -3.69 -14.48 20.42
CA HIS A 195 -2.64 -15.47 20.50
C HIS A 195 -2.62 -16.30 19.22
N TYR A 196 -1.49 -16.25 18.52
CA TYR A 196 -1.26 -17.02 17.31
C TYR A 196 -0.38 -18.22 17.63
N GLU A 197 -0.63 -19.34 16.95
CA GLU A 197 0.33 -20.43 16.97
C GLU A 197 1.63 -19.99 16.30
N PHE A 198 2.69 -19.90 17.10
CA PHE A 198 3.96 -19.28 16.73
C PHE A 198 4.59 -19.93 15.49
N THR A 199 4.46 -21.25 15.34
CA THR A 199 5.00 -22.02 14.21
C THR A 199 4.42 -21.58 12.87
N HIS A 200 3.09 -21.46 12.77
CA HIS A 200 2.41 -21.07 11.54
C HIS A 200 2.63 -19.59 11.19
N LEU A 201 2.74 -18.73 12.21
CA LEU A 201 3.09 -17.33 12.03
C LEU A 201 4.50 -17.17 11.43
N ILE A 202 5.50 -17.87 11.99
CA ILE A 202 6.88 -17.85 11.45
C ILE A 202 6.91 -18.33 10.00
N LEU A 203 6.17 -19.40 9.68
CA LEU A 203 6.10 -19.91 8.31
C LEU A 203 5.57 -18.85 7.36
N SER A 204 4.48 -18.17 7.72
CA SER A 204 3.92 -17.08 6.90
C SER A 204 4.91 -15.93 6.70
N LEU A 205 5.61 -15.50 7.75
CA LEU A 205 6.64 -14.46 7.66
C LEU A 205 7.81 -14.88 6.75
N LYS A 206 8.27 -16.14 6.85
CA LYS A 206 9.30 -16.69 5.96
C LYS A 206 8.86 -16.68 4.50
N VAL A 207 7.64 -17.13 4.21
CA VAL A 207 7.09 -17.11 2.85
C VAL A 207 7.00 -15.68 2.32
N GLN A 208 6.56 -14.73 3.17
CA GLN A 208 6.48 -13.31 2.84
C GLN A 208 7.83 -12.72 2.43
N VAL A 209 8.89 -12.99 3.20
CA VAL A 209 10.26 -12.52 2.92
C VAL A 209 10.81 -13.19 1.67
N ILE A 210 10.68 -14.53 1.53
CA ILE A 210 11.17 -15.27 0.36
C ILE A 210 10.52 -14.75 -0.93
N PHE A 211 9.19 -14.57 -0.91
CA PHE A 211 8.46 -14.03 -2.06
C PHE A 211 8.90 -12.61 -2.41
N GLY A 212 9.03 -11.74 -1.41
CA GLY A 212 9.47 -10.36 -1.59
C GLY A 212 10.88 -10.28 -2.17
N VAL A 213 11.84 -11.01 -1.60
CA VAL A 213 13.24 -11.06 -2.05
C VAL A 213 13.33 -11.62 -3.47
N GLY A 214 12.63 -12.73 -3.76
CA GLY A 214 12.61 -13.31 -5.10
C GLY A 214 12.08 -12.33 -6.15
N THR A 215 10.95 -11.67 -5.85
CA THR A 215 10.37 -10.64 -6.73
C THR A 215 11.35 -9.49 -6.93
N LEU A 216 12.01 -9.04 -5.86
CA LEU A 216 12.96 -7.93 -5.89
C LEU A 216 14.19 -8.21 -6.76
N ILE A 217 14.76 -9.42 -6.67
CA ILE A 217 15.89 -9.83 -7.50
C ILE A 217 15.50 -9.77 -8.98
N ILE A 218 14.33 -10.32 -9.33
CA ILE A 218 13.82 -10.31 -10.72
C ILE A 218 13.62 -8.87 -11.21
N CYS A 219 12.95 -8.02 -10.43
CA CYS A 219 12.74 -6.61 -10.76
C CYS A 219 14.07 -5.85 -10.92
N SER A 220 15.05 -6.13 -10.07
CA SER A 220 16.39 -5.53 -10.15
C SER A 220 17.07 -5.88 -11.46
N CYS A 221 17.05 -7.16 -11.86
CA CYS A 221 17.58 -7.60 -13.15
C CYS A 221 16.89 -6.91 -14.32
N LEU A 222 15.55 -6.84 -14.31
CA LEU A 222 14.76 -6.17 -15.35
C LEU A 222 15.09 -4.68 -15.45
N ASN A 223 15.18 -3.98 -14.31
CA ASN A 223 15.50 -2.56 -14.26
C ASN A 223 16.93 -2.28 -14.75
N ILE A 224 17.92 -3.11 -14.38
CA ILE A 224 19.31 -2.99 -14.86
C ILE A 224 19.37 -3.20 -16.38
N ILE A 225 18.71 -4.23 -16.91
CA ILE A 225 18.69 -4.50 -18.35
C ILE A 225 17.98 -3.37 -19.11
N SER A 226 16.87 -2.85 -18.58
CA SER A 226 16.14 -1.73 -19.15
C SER A 226 16.99 -0.47 -19.20
N MET A 227 17.69 -0.16 -18.11
CA MET A 227 18.59 0.99 -18.01
C MET A 227 19.75 0.87 -19.00
N ARG A 228 20.38 -0.30 -19.10
CA ARG A 228 21.46 -0.54 -20.08
C ARG A 228 20.98 -0.32 -21.53
N HIS A 229 19.79 -0.81 -21.89
CA HIS A 229 19.24 -0.58 -23.22
C HIS A 229 18.91 0.89 -23.47
N LEU A 230 18.33 1.59 -22.49
CA LEU A 230 18.05 3.02 -22.60
C LEU A 230 19.31 3.85 -22.85
N PHE A 231 20.45 3.50 -22.24
CA PHE A 231 21.72 4.18 -22.48
C PHE A 231 22.30 3.94 -23.89
N LEU A 232 22.02 2.78 -24.50
CA LEU A 232 22.49 2.45 -25.84
C LEU A 232 21.66 3.12 -26.95
N LEU A 233 20.41 3.50 -26.66
CA LEU A 233 19.53 4.11 -27.65
C LEU A 233 19.85 5.60 -27.85
N ARG A 234 19.96 6.03 -29.11
CA ARG A 234 20.17 7.44 -29.48
C ARG A 234 18.99 8.28 -29.01
N ARG A 235 19.24 9.41 -28.34
CA ARG A 235 18.20 10.27 -27.75
C ARG A 235 17.20 10.77 -28.81
N THR A 236 16.00 10.20 -28.84
CA THR A 236 14.84 10.66 -29.62
C THR A 236 13.70 11.11 -28.71
N ARG A 237 12.67 11.76 -29.28
CA ARG A 237 11.50 12.19 -28.53
C ARG A 237 10.73 11.02 -27.88
N SER A 238 10.61 9.89 -28.57
CA SER A 238 9.95 8.70 -28.02
C SER A 238 10.72 8.13 -26.83
N ILE A 239 12.06 8.11 -26.90
CA ILE A 239 12.91 7.64 -25.80
C ILE A 239 12.81 8.56 -24.59
N SER A 240 12.72 9.88 -24.78
CA SER A 240 12.53 10.81 -23.66
C SER A 240 11.25 10.53 -22.87
N ILE A 241 10.18 10.10 -23.55
CA ILE A 241 8.92 9.71 -22.92
C ILE A 241 9.09 8.41 -22.12
N GLU A 242 9.75 7.40 -22.71
CA GLU A 242 10.02 6.13 -22.02
C GLU A 242 10.94 6.30 -20.80
N ILE A 243 11.92 7.21 -20.85
CA ILE A 243 12.78 7.53 -19.70
C ILE A 243 11.94 8.05 -18.53
N SER A 244 10.99 8.97 -18.77
CA SER A 244 10.11 9.47 -17.71
C SER A 244 9.32 8.35 -17.05
N PHE A 245 8.78 7.42 -17.82
CA PHE A 245 7.99 6.29 -17.28
C PHE A 245 8.86 5.22 -16.61
N PHE A 246 10.04 4.96 -17.16
CA PHE A 246 11.03 4.12 -16.50
C PHE A 246 11.39 4.69 -15.12
N LEU A 247 11.61 6.01 -15.03
CA LEU A 247 11.94 6.67 -13.77
C LEU A 247 10.78 6.58 -12.76
N ILE A 248 9.53 6.80 -13.18
CA ILE A 248 8.36 6.58 -12.31
C ILE A 248 8.31 5.14 -11.79
N SER A 249 8.44 4.14 -12.68
CA SER A 249 8.47 2.73 -12.29
C SER A 249 9.65 2.39 -11.37
N PHE A 250 10.80 3.00 -11.61
CA PHE A 250 12.00 2.81 -10.80
C PHE A 250 11.85 3.40 -9.40
N CYS A 251 11.21 4.55 -9.26
CA CYS A 251 10.86 5.12 -7.95
C CYS A 251 9.89 4.22 -7.17
N ILE A 252 8.88 3.65 -7.85
CA ILE A 252 7.95 2.68 -7.23
C ILE A 252 8.72 1.43 -6.79
N PHE A 253 9.60 0.91 -7.62
CA PHE A 253 10.48 -0.21 -7.27
C PHE A 253 11.35 0.11 -6.05
N LEU A 254 11.96 1.30 -5.99
CA LEU A 254 12.80 1.71 -4.86
C LEU A 254 11.99 1.85 -3.57
N ALA A 255 10.78 2.40 -3.63
CA ALA A 255 9.87 2.46 -2.49
C ALA A 255 9.56 1.04 -1.97
N GLN A 256 9.29 0.10 -2.87
CA GLN A 256 9.03 -1.29 -2.49
C GLN A 256 10.28 -2.01 -1.95
N PHE A 257 11.47 -1.69 -2.48
CA PHE A 257 12.73 -2.18 -1.94
C PHE A 257 12.90 -1.76 -0.47
N LEU A 258 12.65 -0.48 -0.17
CA LEU A 258 12.75 0.04 1.19
C LEU A 258 11.70 -0.57 2.11
N ASN A 259 10.46 -0.76 1.63
CA ASN A 259 9.41 -1.46 2.37
C ASN A 259 9.83 -2.90 2.73
N LEU A 260 10.36 -3.64 1.76
CA LEU A 260 10.85 -5.01 1.98
C LEU A 260 12.01 -5.06 2.97
N ALA A 261 12.94 -4.10 2.91
CA ALA A 261 14.05 -4.03 3.84
C ALA A 261 13.53 -3.91 5.29
N ILE A 262 12.55 -3.04 5.53
CA ILE A 262 11.96 -2.84 6.86
C ILE A 262 11.19 -4.07 7.32
N VAL A 263 10.38 -4.69 6.46
CA VAL A 263 9.67 -5.95 6.78
C VAL A 263 10.66 -7.08 7.10
N THR A 264 11.78 -7.15 6.38
CA THR A 264 12.82 -8.16 6.62
C THR A 264 13.50 -7.91 7.96
N THR A 265 13.88 -6.65 8.26
CA THR A 265 14.45 -6.28 9.56
C THR A 265 13.49 -6.61 10.70
N TYR A 266 12.21 -6.25 10.57
CA TYR A 266 11.17 -6.59 11.55
C TYR A 266 11.09 -8.11 11.75
N THR A 267 11.05 -8.88 10.67
CA THR A 267 10.98 -10.35 10.74
C THR A 267 12.20 -10.95 11.43
N ILE A 268 13.41 -10.44 11.16
CA ILE A 268 14.64 -10.89 11.83
C ILE A 268 14.58 -10.57 13.33
N CYS A 269 14.24 -9.33 13.70
CA CYS A 269 14.12 -8.94 15.11
C CYS A 269 13.10 -9.82 15.85
N PHE A 270 11.93 -10.04 15.24
CA PHE A 270 10.86 -10.87 15.81
C PHE A 270 11.24 -12.35 15.95
N VAL A 271 11.86 -12.95 14.93
CA VAL A 271 12.21 -14.40 14.93
C VAL A 271 13.35 -14.71 15.91
N TYR A 272 14.32 -13.81 16.05
CA TYR A 272 15.48 -14.04 16.91
C TYR A 272 15.32 -13.50 18.33
N ASP A 273 14.14 -12.97 18.67
CA ASP A 273 13.86 -12.25 19.94
C ASP A 273 15.01 -11.30 20.31
N LEU A 274 15.56 -10.63 19.29
CA LEU A 274 16.39 -9.47 19.55
C LEU A 274 15.45 -8.52 20.29
N ARG A 275 15.88 -7.93 21.40
CA ARG A 275 15.07 -6.98 22.18
C ARG A 275 15.33 -5.51 21.77
N PRO A 276 15.17 -5.07 20.50
CA PRO A 276 15.02 -3.65 20.28
C PRO A 276 13.69 -3.22 20.91
N ASP A 277 13.59 -1.93 21.19
CA ASP A 277 12.31 -1.33 21.53
C ASP A 277 11.34 -1.53 20.35
N TYR A 278 10.50 -2.56 20.42
CA TYR A 278 9.60 -2.98 19.32
C TYR A 278 8.69 -1.83 18.88
N SER A 279 8.42 -0.88 19.77
CA SER A 279 7.64 0.32 19.50
C SER A 279 8.18 1.14 18.32
N ILE A 280 9.51 1.35 18.26
CA ILE A 280 10.14 2.15 17.20
C ILE A 280 10.05 1.43 15.84
N ILE A 281 10.25 0.11 15.82
CA ILE A 281 10.19 -0.66 14.58
C ILE A 281 8.75 -0.74 14.08
N ASP A 282 7.78 -0.91 14.96
CA ASP A 282 6.36 -0.91 14.61
C ASP A 282 5.91 0.44 14.04
N ASP A 283 6.32 1.55 14.67
CA ASP A 283 6.02 2.90 14.17
C ASP A 283 6.69 3.16 12.82
N LEU A 284 7.95 2.75 12.65
CA LEU A 284 8.67 2.86 11.39
C LEU A 284 8.00 2.01 10.31
N LEU A 285 7.60 0.78 10.60
CA LEU A 285 6.91 -0.11 9.67
C LEU A 285 5.57 0.49 9.22
N ASN A 286 4.79 1.03 10.16
CA ASN A 286 3.52 1.69 9.87
C ASN A 286 3.70 2.95 9.01
N PHE A 287 4.65 3.80 9.37
CA PHE A 287 4.94 5.03 8.64
C PHE A 287 5.44 4.74 7.23
N THR A 288 6.41 3.85 7.10
CA THR A 288 7.01 3.52 5.80
C THR A 288 6.06 2.77 4.88
N SER A 289 5.25 1.85 5.41
CA SER A 289 4.18 1.18 4.65
C SER A 289 3.24 2.20 4.01
N ASP A 290 2.85 3.24 4.74
CA ASP A 290 2.01 4.31 4.21
C ASP A 290 2.73 5.18 3.19
N VAL A 291 3.93 5.68 3.53
CA VAL A 291 4.71 6.55 2.65
C VAL A 291 5.00 5.84 1.33
N PHE A 292 5.27 4.54 1.33
CA PHE A 292 5.54 3.77 0.12
C PHE A 292 4.28 3.32 -0.61
N SER A 293 3.16 3.10 0.10
CA SER A 293 1.87 2.85 -0.55
C SER A 293 1.33 4.09 -1.23
N ILE A 294 1.49 5.27 -0.64
CA ILE A 294 0.92 6.54 -1.15
C ILE A 294 1.91 7.32 -2.03
N GLY A 295 3.21 7.18 -1.77
CA GLY A 295 4.30 7.86 -2.45
C GLY A 295 4.25 7.85 -3.97
N PRO A 296 3.83 6.76 -4.66
CA PRO A 296 3.76 6.72 -6.12
C PRO A 296 2.96 7.86 -6.75
N ALA A 297 1.90 8.35 -6.09
CA ALA A 297 1.15 9.51 -6.56
C ALA A 297 2.01 10.79 -6.56
N PHE A 298 2.76 11.01 -5.48
CA PHE A 298 3.69 12.15 -5.35
C PHE A 298 4.81 12.07 -6.37
N TYR A 299 5.50 10.93 -6.48
CA TYR A 299 6.63 10.80 -7.41
C TYR A 299 6.18 11.00 -8.87
N THR A 300 4.99 10.50 -9.24
CA THR A 300 4.44 10.67 -10.60
C THR A 300 4.18 12.14 -10.96
N LEU A 301 3.85 12.99 -9.98
CA LEU A 301 3.61 14.42 -10.19
C LEU A 301 4.90 15.26 -10.11
N LEU A 302 5.87 14.85 -9.31
CA LEU A 302 7.14 15.55 -9.16
C LEU A 302 8.05 15.35 -10.38
N LEU A 303 8.08 14.12 -10.90
CA LEU A 303 8.97 13.75 -11.98
C LEU A 303 8.60 14.43 -13.31
N PRO A 304 9.59 14.87 -14.10
CA PRO A 304 9.34 15.45 -15.40
C PRO A 304 8.75 14.38 -16.33
N GLY A 305 7.60 14.67 -16.93
CA GLY A 305 6.95 13.76 -17.86
C GLY A 305 5.59 14.24 -18.34
N PRO A 306 4.96 13.48 -19.26
CA PRO A 306 3.66 13.85 -19.85
C PRO A 306 2.56 14.06 -18.82
N VAL A 307 2.56 13.26 -17.74
CA VAL A 307 1.55 13.32 -16.66
C VAL A 307 1.63 14.66 -15.92
N ARG A 308 2.83 15.03 -15.42
CA ARG A 308 3.06 16.33 -14.78
C ARG A 308 2.72 17.49 -15.72
N GLN A 309 3.17 17.44 -16.97
CA GLN A 309 2.86 18.47 -17.96
C GLN A 309 1.36 18.61 -18.23
N PHE A 310 0.60 17.51 -18.18
CA PHE A 310 -0.85 17.55 -18.30
C PHE A 310 -1.50 18.26 -17.10
N VAL A 311 -1.12 17.87 -15.88
CA VAL A 311 -1.66 18.47 -14.64
C VAL A 311 -1.34 19.96 -14.58
N VAL A 312 -0.09 20.35 -14.81
CA VAL A 312 0.33 21.77 -14.79
C VAL A 312 -0.45 22.59 -15.82
N ARG A 313 -0.65 22.07 -17.04
CA ARG A 313 -1.45 22.76 -18.07
C ARG A 313 -2.90 22.95 -17.64
N LYS A 314 -3.52 21.95 -16.99
CA LYS A 314 -4.90 22.04 -16.51
C LYS A 314 -5.03 23.02 -15.35
N VAL A 315 -4.13 22.97 -14.37
CA VAL A 315 -4.10 23.92 -13.25
C VAL A 315 -3.90 25.35 -13.77
N LYS A 316 -2.97 25.55 -14.70
CA LYS A 316 -2.73 26.85 -15.33
C LYS A 316 -3.98 27.39 -16.02
N GLY A 317 -4.62 26.60 -16.89
CA GLY A 317 -5.83 27.04 -17.59
C GLY A 317 -7.01 27.34 -16.66
N PHE A 318 -7.14 26.56 -15.57
CA PHE A 318 -8.11 26.84 -14.51
C PHE A 318 -7.84 28.20 -13.85
N LEU A 319 -6.61 28.47 -13.43
CA LEU A 319 -6.23 29.74 -12.79
C LEU A 319 -6.39 30.96 -13.71
N GLU A 320 -6.05 30.82 -14.98
CA GLU A 320 -6.27 31.86 -16.00
C GLU A 320 -7.76 32.21 -16.14
N THR A 321 -8.66 31.23 -15.96
CA THR A 321 -10.11 31.45 -15.98
C THR A 321 -10.58 32.33 -14.80
N PHE A 322 -9.84 32.33 -13.68
CA PHE A 322 -10.10 33.17 -12.51
C PHE A 322 -9.28 34.48 -12.50
N GLY A 323 -8.61 34.82 -13.60
CA GLY A 323 -7.83 36.06 -13.71
C GLY A 323 -6.47 36.02 -12.99
N PHE A 324 -6.01 34.86 -12.53
CA PHE A 324 -4.66 34.73 -11.97
C PHE A 324 -3.63 34.64 -13.09
N VAL A 325 -2.64 35.54 -13.06
CA VAL A 325 -1.51 35.54 -14.00
C VAL A 325 -0.47 34.51 -13.55
N TRP A 326 -0.31 33.43 -14.33
CA TRP A 326 0.69 32.41 -14.03
C TRP A 326 2.11 32.96 -14.27
N PRO A 327 3.02 32.94 -13.28
CA PRO A 327 4.36 33.48 -13.45
C PRO A 327 5.10 32.73 -14.57
N THR A 328 5.59 33.48 -15.56
CA THR A 328 6.23 32.96 -16.80
C THR A 328 7.59 32.29 -16.56
N ILE A 329 7.98 32.05 -15.31
CA ILE A 329 9.34 31.65 -14.89
C ILE A 329 9.70 30.20 -15.28
N VAL A 330 8.74 29.36 -15.69
CA VAL A 330 8.99 27.93 -15.99
C VAL A 330 8.98 27.63 -17.50
N ARG A 331 9.82 28.31 -18.29
CA ARG A 331 10.05 27.97 -19.71
C ARG A 331 11.26 27.06 -19.96
N SER A 332 12.06 26.71 -18.95
CA SER A 332 13.34 26.00 -19.15
C SER A 332 13.32 24.47 -19.00
N PHE A 333 12.16 23.83 -18.80
CA PHE A 333 12.07 22.37 -18.57
C PHE A 333 11.06 21.63 -19.47
N SER A 334 10.71 22.20 -20.63
CA SER A 334 9.84 21.55 -21.62
C SER A 334 10.62 20.76 -22.67
#